data_AF-A0A1C4AUC0-F1
#
_entry.id   AF-A0A1C4AUC0-F1
#
_cell.length_a   1.000
_cell.length_b   1.000
_cell.length_c   1.000
_cell.angle_alpha   90.00
_cell.angle_beta   90.00
_cell.angle_gamma   90.00
#
_symmetry.space_group_name_H-M   'P 1'
#
loop_
_entity.id
_entity.type
_entity.pdbx_description
1 polymer ?
#
loop_
_entity_poly.entity_id
_entity_poly.type
_entity_poly.pdbx_seq_one_letter_code
_entity_poly.pdbx_strand_id
1 'polypeptide(L)'
;MYQDIIYQDLDKTIDHLEHRTVAWFTENKHQPPAGLFYLYLRASRTGEFCTDYARLLDGSMVCLSDILPQLAHRFAPRIATAAELPGLKTRRILSMLLYWLSQHHSGQSDALPGREEVMDIFSSILENTTLRLW
;
A
#
# COMPACT_ATOMS: atom_id res chain seq x y z
N MET A 1 3.78 -9.64 28.69
CA MET A 1 2.38 -10.11 28.67
C MET A 1 1.46 -9.19 27.86
N TYR A 2 1.30 -7.90 28.20
CA TYR A 2 0.48 -6.98 27.37
C TYR A 2 1.09 -6.68 25.99
N GLN A 3 2.41 -6.46 25.93
CA GLN A 3 3.12 -6.25 24.66
C GLN A 3 3.04 -7.49 23.76
N ASP A 4 3.20 -8.69 24.31
CA ASP A 4 3.17 -9.93 23.52
C ASP A 4 1.81 -10.18 22.86
N ILE A 5 0.71 -9.80 23.52
CA ILE A 5 -0.65 -9.89 22.96
C ILE A 5 -0.83 -8.87 21.83
N ILE A 6 -0.34 -7.63 22.01
CA ILE A 6 -0.41 -6.58 20.99
C ILE A 6 0.39 -6.97 19.75
N TYR A 7 1.60 -7.53 19.91
CA TYR A 7 2.41 -7.99 18.78
C TYR A 7 1.78 -9.19 18.05
N GLN A 8 1.16 -10.13 18.77
CA GLN A 8 0.45 -11.26 18.15
C GLN A 8 -0.78 -10.82 17.35
N ASP A 9 -1.52 -9.83 17.82
CA ASP A 9 -2.68 -9.31 17.10
C ASP A 9 -2.29 -8.42 15.92
N LEU A 10 -1.16 -7.71 16.02
CA LEU A 10 -0.57 -6.99 14.90
C LEU A 10 -0.11 -7.96 13.80
N ASP A 11 0.61 -9.03 14.14
CA ASP A 11 1.07 -10.04 13.18
C ASP A 11 -0.11 -10.69 12.44
N LYS A 12 -1.17 -11.07 13.15
CA LYS A 12 -2.40 -11.60 12.52
C LYS A 12 -3.04 -10.59 11.58
N THR A 13 -3.04 -9.30 11.95
CA THR A 13 -3.59 -8.23 11.12
C THR A 13 -2.76 -8.06 9.84
N ILE A 14 -1.42 -8.10 9.95
CA ILE A 14 -0.50 -8.04 8.81
C ILE A 14 -0.70 -9.25 7.90
N ASP A 15 -0.78 -10.45 8.47
CA ASP A 15 -1.00 -11.69 7.72
C ASP A 15 -2.33 -11.65 6.97
N HIS A 16 -3.40 -11.23 7.64
CA HIS A 16 -4.72 -11.10 7.04
C HIS A 16 -4.73 -10.09 5.88
N LEU A 17 -4.16 -8.91 6.12
CA LEU A 17 -4.06 -7.86 5.11
C LEU A 17 -3.22 -8.31 3.91
N GLU A 18 -2.10 -9.02 4.14
CA GLU A 18 -1.27 -9.57 3.07
C GLU A 18 -2.07 -10.51 2.17
N HIS A 19 -2.79 -11.47 2.76
CA HIS A 19 -3.58 -12.45 1.99
C HIS A 19 -4.67 -11.77 1.17
N ARG A 20 -5.43 -10.85 1.78
CA ARG A 20 -6.47 -10.11 1.06
C ARG A 20 -5.89 -9.24 -0.06
N THR A 21 -4.79 -8.57 0.20
CA THR A 21 -4.10 -7.74 -0.80
C THR A 21 -3.68 -8.58 -1.99
N VAL A 22 -3.00 -9.71 -1.75
CA VAL A 22 -2.53 -10.60 -2.82
C VAL A 22 -3.69 -11.18 -3.64
N ALA A 23 -4.76 -11.61 -2.98
CA ALA A 23 -5.96 -12.09 -3.65
C ALA A 23 -6.58 -11.01 -4.55
N TRP A 24 -6.72 -9.79 -4.03
CA TRP A 24 -7.24 -8.66 -4.77
C TRP A 24 -6.40 -8.32 -6.01
N PHE A 25 -5.07 -8.29 -5.89
CA PHE A 25 -4.18 -8.06 -7.02
C PHE A 25 -4.27 -9.18 -8.07
N THR A 26 -4.50 -10.42 -7.64
CA THR A 26 -4.69 -11.57 -8.55
C THR A 26 -5.99 -11.43 -9.35
N GLU A 27 -7.09 -11.06 -8.69
CA GLU A 27 -8.40 -10.86 -9.31
C GLU A 27 -8.41 -9.66 -10.27
N ASN A 28 -7.70 -8.60 -9.92
CA ASN A 28 -7.67 -7.35 -10.67
C ASN A 28 -6.51 -7.25 -11.68
N LYS A 29 -5.69 -8.30 -11.85
CA LYS A 29 -4.47 -8.26 -12.70
C LYS A 29 -4.69 -7.92 -14.18
N HIS A 30 -5.94 -7.97 -14.65
CA HIS A 30 -6.35 -7.57 -15.99
C HIS A 30 -6.33 -6.03 -16.19
N GLN A 31 -6.25 -5.26 -15.11
CA GLN A 31 -6.16 -3.80 -15.15
C GLN A 31 -4.76 -3.35 -15.58
N PRO A 32 -4.63 -2.20 -16.28
CA PRO A 32 -3.33 -1.64 -16.61
C PRO A 32 -2.53 -1.33 -15.32
N PRO A 33 -1.19 -1.54 -15.30
CA PRO A 33 -0.42 -1.54 -14.06
C PRO A 33 -0.58 -0.28 -13.18
N ALA A 34 -0.53 0.93 -13.76
CA ALA A 34 -0.74 2.16 -13.00
C ALA A 34 -2.18 2.26 -12.46
N GLY A 35 -3.17 1.87 -13.28
CA GLY A 35 -4.58 1.83 -12.89
C GLY A 35 -4.85 0.81 -11.79
N LEU A 36 -4.17 -0.33 -11.81
CA LEU A 36 -4.26 -1.38 -10.80
C LEU A 36 -3.84 -0.85 -9.42
N PHE A 37 -2.68 -0.17 -9.33
CA PHE A 37 -2.24 0.44 -8.07
C PHE A 37 -3.13 1.60 -7.63
N TYR A 38 -3.68 2.38 -8.56
CA TYR A 38 -4.63 3.44 -8.23
C TYR A 38 -5.96 2.90 -7.67
N LEU A 39 -6.50 1.85 -8.27
CA LEU A 39 -7.70 1.17 -7.77
C LEU A 39 -7.45 0.59 -6.38
N TYR A 40 -6.27 0.00 -6.16
CA TYR A 40 -5.87 -0.49 -4.85
C TYR A 40 -5.78 0.64 -3.81
N LEU A 41 -5.18 1.79 -4.16
CA LEU A 41 -5.14 2.98 -3.30
C LEU A 41 -6.54 3.42 -2.88
N ARG A 42 -7.48 3.48 -3.83
CA ARG A 42 -8.85 3.88 -3.56
C ARG A 42 -9.57 2.88 -2.64
N ALA A 43 -9.39 1.58 -2.89
CA ALA A 43 -9.92 0.52 -2.05
C ALA A 43 -9.35 0.56 -0.61
N SER A 44 -8.07 0.95 -0.49
CA SER A 44 -7.37 1.14 0.79
C SER A 44 -7.79 2.39 1.54
N ARG A 45 -8.18 3.47 0.85
CA ARG A 45 -8.63 4.71 1.50
C ARG A 45 -10.09 4.67 1.97
N THR A 46 -10.97 4.17 1.11
CA THR A 46 -12.43 4.33 1.28
C THR A 46 -13.22 3.05 1.05
N GLY A 47 -12.55 1.97 0.66
CA GLY A 47 -13.18 0.71 0.31
C GLY A 47 -12.89 -0.38 1.32
N GLU A 48 -12.85 -1.60 0.81
CA GLU A 48 -12.81 -2.85 1.58
C GLU A 48 -11.55 -3.06 2.44
N PHE A 49 -10.51 -2.27 2.21
CA PHE A 49 -9.24 -2.32 2.94
C PHE A 49 -9.08 -1.17 3.95
N CYS A 50 -10.00 -0.19 3.96
CA CYS A 50 -9.92 0.97 4.83
C CYS A 50 -9.87 0.59 6.31
N THR A 51 -10.73 -0.34 6.74
CA THR A 51 -10.75 -0.82 8.12
C THR A 51 -9.52 -1.63 8.48
N ASP A 52 -8.97 -2.41 7.54
CA ASP A 52 -7.76 -3.20 7.78
C ASP A 52 -6.54 -2.30 7.97
N TYR A 53 -6.41 -1.28 7.11
CA TYR A 53 -5.36 -0.27 7.27
C TYR A 53 -5.56 0.56 8.55
N ALA A 54 -6.78 1.00 8.86
CA ALA A 54 -7.03 1.73 10.12
C ALA A 54 -6.59 0.90 11.34
N ARG A 55 -6.98 -0.38 11.42
CA ARG A 55 -6.58 -1.29 12.51
C ARG A 55 -5.07 -1.51 12.58
N LEU A 56 -4.43 -1.68 11.43
CA LEU A 56 -2.98 -1.84 11.35
C LEU A 56 -2.25 -0.61 11.89
N LEU A 57 -2.73 0.59 11.55
CA LEU A 57 -2.13 1.86 11.93
C LEU A 57 -2.44 2.22 13.40
N ASP A 58 -3.63 1.90 13.90
CA ASP A 58 -4.00 2.08 15.32
C ASP A 58 -3.23 1.10 16.23
N GLY A 59 -3.12 -0.15 15.80
CA GLY A 59 -2.41 -1.20 16.53
C GLY A 59 -0.88 -1.05 16.51
N SER A 60 -0.34 -0.25 15.59
CA SER A 60 1.11 -0.18 15.43
C SER A 60 1.79 0.52 16.62
N MET A 61 1.16 1.51 17.29
CA MET A 61 1.61 2.35 18.45
C MET A 61 3.04 2.94 18.43
N VAL A 62 3.93 2.31 17.69
CA VAL A 62 5.30 2.60 17.33
C VAL A 62 5.24 3.32 15.99
N CYS A 63 6.09 4.34 15.86
CA CYS A 63 6.20 5.21 14.70
C CYS A 63 5.87 4.48 13.40
N LEU A 64 4.78 4.91 12.75
CA LEU A 64 4.35 4.51 11.41
C LEU A 64 5.53 4.36 10.45
N SER A 65 6.50 5.26 10.55
CA SER A 65 7.76 5.27 9.81
C SER A 65 8.54 3.96 9.80
N ASP A 66 8.48 3.17 10.88
CA ASP A 66 9.33 1.97 11.05
C ASP A 66 8.66 0.70 10.52
N ILE A 67 7.33 0.64 10.52
CA ILE A 67 6.57 -0.55 10.09
C ILE A 67 6.24 -0.49 8.60
N LEU A 68 5.99 0.70 8.02
CA LEU A 68 5.66 0.84 6.60
C LEU A 68 6.73 0.27 5.65
N PRO A 69 8.05 0.45 5.88
CA PRO A 69 9.08 -0.17 5.06
C PRO A 69 9.06 -1.70 5.13
N GLN A 70 8.73 -2.25 6.30
CA GLN A 70 8.66 -3.70 6.53
C GLN A 70 7.44 -4.30 5.81
N LEU A 71 6.28 -3.65 5.89
CA LEU A 71 5.09 -4.02 5.14
C LEU A 71 5.35 -3.98 3.63
N ALA A 72 5.97 -2.90 3.15
CA ALA A 72 6.33 -2.79 1.73
C ALA A 72 7.28 -3.92 1.30
N HIS A 73 8.29 -4.23 2.12
CA HIS A 73 9.24 -5.29 1.84
C HIS A 73 8.58 -6.68 1.82
N ARG A 74 7.65 -6.92 2.74
CA ARG A 74 6.92 -8.18 2.88
C ARG A 74 5.92 -8.40 1.73
N PHE A 75 5.11 -7.40 1.44
CA PHE A 75 3.99 -7.52 0.48
C PHE A 75 4.45 -7.42 -0.97
N ALA A 76 5.44 -6.58 -1.27
CA ALA A 76 5.88 -6.32 -2.65
C ALA A 76 6.23 -7.57 -3.47
N PRO A 77 7.01 -8.57 -3.00
CA PRO A 77 7.32 -9.75 -3.80
C PRO A 77 6.07 -10.58 -4.14
N ARG A 78 5.12 -10.69 -3.20
CA ARG A 78 3.88 -11.45 -3.41
C ARG A 78 2.94 -10.73 -4.37
N ILE A 79 2.78 -9.42 -4.21
CA ILE A 79 2.00 -8.58 -5.13
C ILE A 79 2.62 -8.58 -6.52
N ALA A 80 3.94 -8.45 -6.62
CA ALA A 80 4.66 -8.49 -7.89
C ALA A 80 4.45 -9.81 -8.63
N THR A 81 4.44 -10.93 -7.90
CA THR A 81 4.14 -12.24 -8.47
C THR A 81 2.67 -12.34 -8.91
N ALA A 82 1.74 -11.93 -8.04
CA ALA A 82 0.30 -11.98 -8.32
C ALA A 82 -0.13 -11.12 -9.52
N ALA A 83 0.48 -9.94 -9.67
CA ALA A 83 0.19 -8.99 -10.73
C ALA A 83 1.13 -9.10 -11.94
N GLU A 84 2.10 -10.03 -11.92
CA GLU A 84 3.10 -10.22 -12.98
C GLU A 84 3.92 -8.93 -13.27
N LEU A 85 4.30 -8.20 -12.21
CA LEU A 85 4.99 -6.91 -12.26
C LEU A 85 6.45 -6.98 -11.77
N PRO A 86 7.33 -6.05 -12.18
CA PRO A 86 8.70 -6.01 -11.68
C PRO A 86 8.76 -5.69 -10.17
N GLY A 87 9.33 -6.60 -9.38
CA GLY A 87 9.33 -6.51 -7.91
C GLY A 87 9.89 -5.21 -7.33
N LEU A 88 10.96 -4.66 -7.91
CA LEU A 88 11.54 -3.39 -7.47
C LEU A 88 10.57 -2.20 -7.68
N LYS A 89 9.85 -2.18 -8.80
CA LYS A 89 8.87 -1.13 -9.12
C LYS A 89 7.64 -1.26 -8.22
N THR A 90 7.14 -2.48 -8.05
CA THR A 90 6.06 -2.79 -7.10
C THR A 90 6.41 -2.32 -5.69
N ARG A 91 7.62 -2.60 -5.21
CA ARG A 91 8.06 -2.15 -3.88
C ARG A 91 8.07 -0.63 -3.76
N ARG A 92 8.59 0.10 -4.75
CA ARG A 92 8.59 1.58 -4.75
C ARG A 92 7.19 2.15 -4.68
N ILE A 93 6.29 1.66 -5.53
CA ILE A 93 4.88 2.10 -5.54
C ILE A 93 4.22 1.78 -4.21
N LEU A 94 4.45 0.58 -3.67
CA LEU A 94 3.85 0.16 -2.41
C LEU A 94 4.36 0.96 -1.21
N SER A 95 5.65 1.28 -1.13
CA SER A 95 6.18 2.16 -0.10
C SER A 95 5.51 3.53 -0.11
N MET A 96 5.26 4.08 -1.30
CA MET A 96 4.62 5.38 -1.46
C MET A 96 3.11 5.33 -1.15
N LEU A 97 2.42 4.27 -1.59
CA LEU A 97 1.02 4.01 -1.21
C LEU A 97 0.85 3.93 0.31
N LEU A 98 1.71 3.17 0.98
CA LEU A 98 1.70 3.01 2.43
C LEU A 98 1.97 4.33 3.15
N TYR A 99 2.92 5.13 2.65
CA TYR A 99 3.14 6.48 3.15
C TYR A 99 1.88 7.35 3.01
N TRP A 100 1.26 7.41 1.83
CA TRP A 100 0.02 8.16 1.62
C TRP A 100 -1.13 7.67 2.50
N LEU A 101 -1.31 6.36 2.64
CA LEU A 101 -2.33 5.80 3.54
C LEU A 101 -2.08 6.23 4.99
N SER A 102 -0.83 6.22 5.45
CA SER A 102 -0.51 6.69 6.80
C SER A 102 -0.89 8.16 7.01
N GLN A 103 -0.64 9.04 6.03
CA GLN A 103 -1.05 10.45 6.07
C GLN A 103 -2.57 10.59 6.11
N HIS A 104 -3.28 9.84 5.27
CA HIS A 104 -4.74 9.83 5.21
C HIS A 104 -5.37 9.49 6.56
N HIS A 105 -4.95 8.38 7.16
CA HIS A 105 -5.48 7.88 8.43
C HIS A 105 -5.04 8.73 9.64
N SER A 106 -3.93 9.48 9.52
CA SER A 106 -3.50 10.44 10.53
C SER A 106 -4.23 11.80 10.45
N GLY A 107 -5.30 11.90 9.64
CA GLY A 107 -6.08 13.13 9.46
C GLY A 107 -5.45 14.15 8.51
N GLN A 108 -4.29 13.87 7.91
CA GLN A 108 -3.61 14.74 6.95
C GLN A 108 -4.06 14.44 5.51
N SER A 109 -5.37 14.34 5.30
CA SER A 109 -5.95 13.92 4.02
C SER A 109 -5.75 14.92 2.88
N ASP A 110 -5.54 16.20 3.19
CA ASP A 110 -5.29 17.26 2.21
C ASP A 110 -3.89 17.17 1.57
N ALA A 111 -2.99 16.34 2.14
CA ALA A 111 -1.64 16.11 1.62
C ALA A 111 -1.56 15.00 0.55
N LEU A 112 -2.70 14.44 0.13
CA LEU A 112 -2.74 13.35 -0.84
C LEU A 112 -2.78 13.89 -2.28
N PRO A 113 -1.94 13.35 -3.17
CA PRO A 113 -1.93 13.78 -4.56
C PRO A 113 -3.25 13.50 -5.25
N GLY A 114 -3.57 14.36 -6.23
CA GLY A 114 -4.75 14.22 -7.08
C GLY A 114 -4.71 12.94 -7.92
N ARG A 115 -5.84 12.54 -8.51
CA ARG A 115 -5.90 11.33 -9.36
C ARG A 115 -4.88 11.35 -10.49
N GLU A 116 -4.81 12.46 -11.22
CA GLU A 116 -3.90 12.60 -12.37
C GLU A 116 -2.44 12.50 -11.92
N GLU A 117 -2.09 13.22 -10.85
CA GLU A 117 -0.77 13.18 -10.24
C GLU A 117 -0.37 11.76 -9.77
N VAL A 118 -1.28 11.04 -9.10
CA VAL A 118 -1.04 9.65 -8.69
C VAL A 118 -0.77 8.75 -9.91
N MET A 119 -1.59 8.87 -10.96
CA MET A 119 -1.45 8.08 -12.18
C MET A 119 -0.13 8.38 -12.90
N ASP A 120 0.28 9.65 -12.95
CA ASP A 120 1.55 10.07 -13.54
C ASP A 120 2.74 9.53 -12.74
N ILE A 121 2.69 9.59 -11.40
CA ILE A 121 3.75 9.05 -10.56
C ILE A 121 3.87 7.53 -10.74
N PHE A 122 2.76 6.80 -10.72
CA PHE A 122 2.80 5.35 -10.92
C PHE A 122 3.33 4.97 -12.30
N SER A 123 2.87 5.65 -13.34
CA SER A 123 3.34 5.42 -14.72
C SER A 123 4.83 5.73 -14.85
N SER A 124 5.30 6.84 -14.29
CA SER A 124 6.72 7.21 -14.22
C SER A 124 7.59 6.15 -13.55
N ILE A 125 7.17 5.63 -12.39
CA ILE A 125 7.89 4.55 -11.69
C ILE A 125 7.88 3.25 -12.52
N LEU A 126 6.76 2.95 -13.17
CA LEU A 126 6.60 1.75 -13.99
C LEU A 126 7.40 1.81 -15.28
N GLU A 127 7.63 2.99 -15.84
CA GLU A 127 8.33 3.21 -17.10
C GLU A 127 9.81 3.60 -16.92
N ASN A 128 10.26 3.87 -15.69
CA ASN A 128 11.57 4.49 -15.39
C ASN A 128 11.78 5.85 -16.09
N THR A 129 10.70 6.59 -16.33
CA THR A 129 10.74 7.94 -16.89
C THR A 129 10.75 8.96 -15.76
N THR A 130 11.59 10.00 -15.82
CA THR A 130 11.56 11.11 -14.85
C THR A 130 10.20 11.82 -14.93
N LEU A 131 9.59 12.11 -13.78
CA LEU A 131 8.37 12.92 -13.68
C LEU A 131 8.53 14.21 -14.51
N ARG A 132 7.64 14.43 -15.47
CA ARG A 132 7.56 15.72 -16.16
C ARG A 132 6.89 16.70 -15.20
N LEU A 133 7.70 17.39 -14.41
CA LEU A 133 7.26 18.59 -13.70
C LEU A 133 6.98 19.65 -14.78
N TRP A 134 5.70 19.99 -14.95
CA TRP A 134 5.28 21.10 -15.80
C TRP A 134 5.38 22.41 -15.01
#